data_AF-A0A947Q044-F1
#
_entry.id   AF-A0A947Q044-F1
#
_cell.length_a   1.000
_cell.length_b   1.000
_cell.length_c   1.000
_cell.angle_alpha   90.00
_cell.angle_beta   90.00
_cell.angle_gamma   90.00
#
_symmetry.space_group_name_H-M   'P 1'
#
loop_
_entity.id
_entity.type
_entity.pdbx_description
1 polymer ?
#
loop_
_entity_poly.entity_id
_entity_poly.type
_entity_poly.pdbx_seq_one_letter_code
_entity_poly.pdbx_strand_id
1 'polypeptide(L)'
;FLGLNMTWETLEGVVKHNGPIIGPNADKKHKGKELPVTLRMIQGHTDLWLDSFASIEAQIAALSDDIAYNNHDVEDGLRAGLFTLQDLESVPLLDEVIAEARATYPEISEHYLVYEVIREMIGAMVADVMAETQKRLAALNPQSADDIRRANHAMVAFSPEMSARVEALREFLWERMYRHFTVRRMRLKVSRVVKDLYEAFMDQYQLLPDNWQKRLTEAGGPMDRITHARIVADYIAGMTDRYAIREHERLFNLGDLH
;
A
#
# COMPACT_ATOMS: atom_id res chain seq x y z
N PHE A 1 -28.89 3.19 -0.44
CA PHE A 1 -27.93 2.06 -0.47
C PHE A 1 -26.94 2.25 0.66
N LEU A 2 -26.59 1.18 1.37
CA LEU A 2 -25.45 1.21 2.30
C LEU A 2 -24.18 0.99 1.46
N GLY A 3 -23.17 1.84 1.62
CA GLY A 3 -21.95 1.80 0.81
C GLY A 3 -22.14 2.33 -0.63
N LEU A 4 -21.15 2.04 -1.49
CA LEU A 4 -21.05 2.61 -2.84
C LEU A 4 -21.72 1.76 -3.94
N ASN A 5 -22.24 0.57 -3.61
CA ASN A 5 -22.86 -0.36 -4.57
C ASN A 5 -21.97 -0.64 -5.81
N MET A 6 -20.69 -0.93 -5.55
CA MET A 6 -19.69 -1.19 -6.59
C MET A 6 -19.98 -2.50 -7.34
N THR A 7 -19.44 -2.62 -8.56
CA THR A 7 -19.51 -3.87 -9.32
C THR A 7 -18.70 -4.98 -8.66
N TRP A 8 -19.01 -6.23 -9.01
CA TRP A 8 -18.28 -7.39 -8.52
C TRP A 8 -16.79 -7.31 -8.82
N GLU A 9 -16.42 -6.91 -10.05
CA GLU A 9 -15.03 -6.79 -10.52
C GLU A 9 -14.26 -5.74 -9.73
N THR A 10 -14.93 -4.66 -9.32
CA THR A 10 -14.28 -3.62 -8.53
C THR A 10 -13.98 -4.12 -7.11
N LEU A 11 -14.94 -4.82 -6.48
CA LEU A 11 -14.73 -5.44 -5.17
C LEU A 11 -13.65 -6.51 -5.25
N GLU A 12 -13.68 -7.34 -6.28
CA GLU A 12 -12.68 -8.35 -6.57
C GLU A 12 -11.28 -7.75 -6.65
N GLY A 13 -11.12 -6.69 -7.46
CA GLY A 13 -9.84 -6.03 -7.64
C GLY A 13 -9.30 -5.49 -6.33
N VAL A 14 -10.10 -4.77 -5.56
CA VAL A 14 -9.67 -4.25 -4.25
C VAL A 14 -9.25 -5.37 -3.30
N VAL A 15 -9.94 -6.50 -3.30
CA VAL A 15 -9.64 -7.61 -2.38
C VAL A 15 -8.41 -8.40 -2.82
N LYS A 16 -8.28 -8.74 -4.10
CA LYS A 16 -7.32 -9.74 -4.59
C LYS A 16 -6.19 -9.18 -5.47
N HIS A 17 -6.03 -7.86 -5.57
CA HIS A 17 -5.00 -7.25 -6.44
C HIS A 17 -3.56 -7.74 -6.17
N ASN A 18 -3.25 -8.12 -4.93
CA ASN A 18 -1.94 -8.72 -4.55
C ASN A 18 -1.87 -10.24 -4.73
N GLY A 19 -2.92 -10.87 -5.22
CA GLY A 19 -3.06 -12.31 -5.39
C GLY A 19 -4.22 -12.92 -4.60
N PRO A 20 -4.40 -14.25 -4.70
CA PRO A 20 -5.42 -14.98 -3.96
C PRO A 20 -5.27 -14.79 -2.45
N ILE A 21 -6.38 -14.88 -1.72
CA ILE A 21 -6.41 -14.77 -0.26
C ILE A 21 -6.28 -16.14 0.40
N ILE A 22 -6.81 -17.18 -0.25
CA ILE A 22 -6.77 -18.57 0.23
C ILE A 22 -6.21 -19.51 -0.84
N GLY A 23 -5.99 -20.77 -0.46
CA GLY A 23 -5.49 -21.80 -1.38
C GLY A 23 -3.96 -21.82 -1.53
N PRO A 24 -3.44 -22.64 -2.46
CA PRO A 24 -2.00 -22.88 -2.62
C PRO A 24 -1.22 -21.63 -3.03
N ASN A 25 -1.87 -20.76 -3.82
CA ASN A 25 -1.34 -19.53 -4.38
C ASN A 25 -1.64 -18.29 -3.53
N ALA A 26 -2.13 -18.47 -2.29
CA ALA A 26 -2.44 -17.36 -1.40
C ALA A 26 -1.23 -16.44 -1.20
N ASP A 27 -1.48 -15.12 -1.25
CA ASP A 27 -0.48 -14.10 -0.95
C ASP A 27 0.13 -14.33 0.44
N LYS A 28 1.41 -13.98 0.58
CA LYS A 28 2.18 -14.17 1.82
C LYS A 28 1.51 -13.53 3.03
N LYS A 29 0.79 -12.41 2.85
CA LYS A 29 0.10 -11.72 3.96
C LYS A 29 -1.08 -12.51 4.50
N HIS A 30 -1.71 -13.37 3.68
CA HIS A 30 -2.93 -14.10 4.03
C HIS A 30 -2.73 -15.62 4.19
N LYS A 31 -1.67 -16.18 3.59
CA LYS A 31 -1.41 -17.62 3.61
C LYS A 31 -1.38 -18.18 5.04
N GLY A 32 -2.28 -19.14 5.31
CA GLY A 32 -2.39 -19.82 6.60
C GLY A 32 -3.01 -18.99 7.73
N LYS A 33 -3.57 -17.81 7.44
CA LYS A 33 -4.25 -16.96 8.42
C LYS A 33 -5.76 -17.03 8.26
N GLU A 34 -6.47 -16.73 9.34
CA GLU A 34 -7.91 -16.53 9.26
C GLU A 34 -8.24 -15.32 8.38
N LEU A 35 -9.34 -15.44 7.63
CA LEU A 35 -9.86 -14.32 6.83
C LEU A 35 -10.22 -13.14 7.74
N PRO A 36 -9.78 -11.91 7.44
CA PRO A 36 -10.27 -10.71 8.11
C PRO A 36 -11.80 -10.66 8.17
N VAL A 37 -12.34 -10.14 9.27
CA VAL A 37 -13.81 -10.07 9.51
C VAL A 37 -14.55 -9.45 8.32
N THR A 38 -14.04 -8.34 7.78
CA THR A 38 -14.63 -7.65 6.63
C THR A 38 -14.67 -8.54 5.38
N LEU A 39 -13.61 -9.30 5.11
CA LEU A 39 -13.58 -10.23 3.98
C LEU A 39 -14.55 -11.39 4.19
N ARG A 40 -14.67 -11.93 5.41
CA ARG A 40 -15.66 -12.97 5.71
C ARG A 40 -17.09 -12.47 5.50
N MET A 41 -17.37 -11.24 5.93
CA MET A 41 -18.68 -10.62 5.74
C MET A 41 -19.01 -10.46 4.26
N ILE A 42 -18.09 -9.86 3.46
CA ILE A 42 -18.31 -9.66 2.03
C ILE A 42 -18.43 -11.00 1.30
N GLN A 43 -17.59 -11.98 1.61
CA GLN A 43 -17.65 -13.33 1.03
C GLN A 43 -18.99 -14.03 1.31
N GLY A 44 -19.62 -13.75 2.46
CA GLY A 44 -20.95 -14.25 2.79
C GLY A 44 -22.09 -13.60 1.99
N HIS A 45 -21.85 -12.43 1.39
CA HIS A 45 -22.81 -11.72 0.55
C HIS A 45 -22.58 -11.94 -0.95
N THR A 46 -21.32 -12.05 -1.37
CA THR A 46 -20.94 -12.27 -2.77
C THR A 46 -19.68 -13.10 -2.82
N ASP A 47 -19.67 -14.14 -3.66
CA ASP A 47 -18.50 -15.00 -3.81
C ASP A 47 -17.46 -14.30 -4.68
N LEU A 48 -16.33 -13.90 -4.07
CA LEU A 48 -15.24 -13.18 -4.75
C LEU A 48 -14.14 -14.10 -5.29
N TRP A 49 -14.34 -15.43 -5.26
CA TRP A 49 -13.35 -16.44 -5.70
C TRP A 49 -11.98 -16.19 -5.06
N LEU A 50 -11.96 -16.22 -3.71
CA LEU A 50 -10.78 -15.86 -2.91
C LEU A 50 -9.56 -16.76 -3.13
N ASP A 51 -9.72 -17.90 -3.79
CA ASP A 51 -8.68 -18.85 -4.16
C ASP A 51 -8.07 -18.59 -5.56
N SER A 52 -8.64 -17.65 -6.32
CA SER A 52 -8.19 -17.28 -7.66
C SER A 52 -7.48 -15.93 -7.68
N PHE A 53 -6.74 -15.63 -8.75
CA PHE A 53 -6.16 -14.31 -8.99
C PHE A 53 -7.26 -13.29 -9.32
N ALA A 54 -6.94 -12.00 -9.25
CA ALA A 54 -7.83 -10.93 -9.71
C ALA A 54 -7.79 -10.77 -11.24
N SER A 55 -8.66 -9.92 -11.77
CA SER A 55 -8.60 -9.48 -13.17
C SER A 55 -7.23 -8.89 -13.54
N ILE A 56 -6.94 -8.81 -14.85
CA ILE A 56 -5.67 -8.24 -15.32
C ILE A 56 -5.54 -6.76 -14.93
N GLU A 57 -6.63 -5.99 -14.96
CA GLU A 57 -6.66 -4.58 -14.58
C GLU A 57 -6.30 -4.39 -13.11
N ALA A 58 -6.81 -5.26 -12.23
CA ALA A 58 -6.46 -5.22 -10.81
C ALA A 58 -4.98 -5.55 -10.57
N GLN A 59 -4.43 -6.50 -11.34
CA GLN A 59 -2.99 -6.83 -11.29
C GLN A 59 -2.12 -5.67 -11.82
N ILE A 60 -2.55 -4.99 -12.90
CA ILE A 60 -1.89 -3.78 -13.42
C ILE A 60 -1.92 -2.67 -12.35
N ALA A 61 -3.06 -2.47 -11.69
CA ALA A 61 -3.20 -1.44 -10.67
C ALA A 61 -2.27 -1.69 -9.48
N ALA A 62 -2.19 -2.94 -8.99
CA ALA A 62 -1.25 -3.31 -7.93
C ALA A 62 0.20 -3.03 -8.32
N LEU A 63 0.63 -3.48 -9.50
CA LEU A 63 2.02 -3.33 -9.92
C LEU A 63 2.37 -1.87 -10.25
N SER A 64 1.41 -1.10 -10.76
CA SER A 64 1.58 0.34 -10.97
C SER A 64 1.76 1.08 -9.65
N ASP A 65 1.03 0.70 -8.60
CA ASP A 65 1.20 1.27 -7.26
C ASP A 65 2.59 0.94 -6.69
N ASP A 66 3.05 -0.30 -6.84
CA ASP A 66 4.41 -0.73 -6.46
C ASP A 66 5.49 0.08 -7.20
N ILE A 67 5.32 0.34 -8.50
CA ILE A 67 6.25 1.19 -9.29
C ILE A 67 6.24 2.61 -8.75
N ALA A 68 5.05 3.21 -8.59
CA ALA A 68 4.92 4.59 -8.11
C ALA A 68 5.55 4.74 -6.72
N TYR A 69 5.26 3.82 -5.81
CA TYR A 69 5.75 3.88 -4.43
C TYR A 69 7.29 3.82 -4.36
N ASN A 70 7.91 2.84 -5.03
CA ASN A 70 9.38 2.72 -5.03
C ASN A 70 10.06 3.97 -5.61
N ASN A 71 9.51 4.55 -6.69
CA ASN A 71 10.08 5.75 -7.32
C ASN A 71 9.91 6.99 -6.44
N HIS A 72 8.73 7.18 -5.84
CA HIS A 72 8.49 8.28 -4.91
C HIS A 72 9.39 8.21 -3.69
N ASP A 73 9.65 7.02 -3.13
CA ASP A 73 10.58 6.85 -2.02
C ASP A 73 12.01 7.26 -2.39
N VAL A 74 12.48 6.93 -3.60
CA VAL A 74 13.80 7.37 -4.09
C VAL A 74 13.85 8.89 -4.20
N GLU A 75 12.83 9.50 -4.82
CA GLU A 75 12.73 10.95 -4.96
C GLU A 75 12.70 11.66 -3.59
N ASP A 76 11.88 11.19 -2.66
CA ASP A 76 11.75 11.74 -1.32
C ASP A 76 13.01 11.54 -0.49
N GLY A 77 13.67 10.39 -0.61
CA GLY A 77 14.94 10.10 0.05
C GLY A 77 16.07 11.04 -0.41
N LEU A 78 16.16 11.31 -1.71
CA LEU A 78 17.09 12.28 -2.29
C LEU A 78 16.75 13.71 -1.84
N ARG A 79 15.48 14.11 -1.92
CA ARG A 79 15.01 15.45 -1.48
C ARG A 79 15.25 15.70 0.00
N ALA A 80 15.10 14.68 0.84
CA ALA A 80 15.36 14.76 2.26
C ALA A 80 16.86 14.66 2.62
N GLY A 81 17.74 14.45 1.63
CA GLY A 81 19.18 14.31 1.83
C GLY A 81 19.57 13.06 2.63
N LEU A 82 18.76 12.01 2.58
CA LEU A 82 19.03 10.74 3.30
C LEU A 82 20.13 9.92 2.61
N PHE A 83 20.26 10.10 1.30
CA PHE A 83 21.31 9.54 0.45
C PHE A 83 21.46 10.43 -0.80
N THR A 84 22.53 10.22 -1.55
CA THR A 84 22.86 10.96 -2.78
C THR A 84 22.64 10.11 -4.02
N LEU A 85 22.70 10.71 -5.22
CA LEU A 85 22.74 9.93 -6.47
C LEU A 85 23.93 8.97 -6.51
N GLN A 86 25.07 9.36 -5.93
CA GLN A 86 26.25 8.49 -5.87
C GLN A 86 26.01 7.24 -4.99
N ASP A 87 25.24 7.35 -3.90
CA ASP A 87 24.88 6.17 -3.11
C ASP A 87 24.01 5.18 -3.92
N LEU A 88 23.16 5.69 -4.81
CA LEU A 88 22.24 4.90 -5.64
C LEU A 88 22.95 4.16 -6.79
N GLU A 89 24.16 4.54 -7.16
CA GLU A 89 25.00 3.80 -8.12
C GLU A 89 25.32 2.37 -7.62
N SER A 90 25.17 2.10 -6.31
CA SER A 90 25.27 0.75 -5.76
C SER A 90 24.04 -0.14 -6.01
N VAL A 91 22.93 0.43 -6.48
CA VAL A 91 21.67 -0.27 -6.72
C VAL A 91 21.60 -0.67 -8.20
N PRO A 92 21.52 -1.98 -8.54
CA PRO A 92 21.58 -2.44 -9.93
C PRO A 92 20.54 -1.85 -10.87
N LEU A 93 19.35 -1.48 -10.36
CA LEU A 93 18.32 -0.82 -11.15
C LEU A 93 18.72 0.60 -11.57
N LEU A 94 19.51 1.28 -10.76
CA LEU A 94 19.83 2.69 -10.92
C LEU A 94 21.24 2.94 -11.45
N ASP A 95 22.17 2.02 -11.28
CA ASP A 95 23.54 2.15 -11.82
C ASP A 95 23.54 2.48 -13.32
N GLU A 96 22.91 1.64 -14.13
CA GLU A 96 22.80 1.82 -15.58
C GLU A 96 22.05 3.11 -15.94
N VAL A 97 20.95 3.39 -15.24
CA VAL A 97 20.10 4.57 -15.48
C VAL A 97 20.83 5.88 -15.17
N ILE A 98 21.57 5.93 -14.06
CA ILE A 98 22.36 7.10 -13.66
C ILE A 98 23.50 7.32 -14.65
N ALA A 99 24.20 6.25 -15.04
CA ALA A 99 25.29 6.33 -16.02
C ALA A 99 24.80 6.88 -17.37
N GLU A 100 23.67 6.37 -17.87
CA GLU A 100 23.06 6.81 -19.13
C GLU A 100 22.57 8.25 -19.06
N ALA A 101 21.91 8.64 -17.97
CA ALA A 101 21.43 10.02 -17.78
C ALA A 101 22.61 11.02 -17.73
N ARG A 102 23.70 10.69 -17.03
CA ARG A 102 24.91 11.54 -16.98
C ARG A 102 25.61 11.63 -18.34
N ALA A 103 25.64 10.54 -19.11
CA ALA A 103 26.23 10.52 -20.43
C ALA A 103 25.41 11.36 -21.43
N THR A 104 24.08 11.29 -21.34
CA THR A 104 23.15 12.04 -22.20
C THR A 104 23.15 13.52 -21.85
N TYR A 105 23.25 13.86 -20.57
CA TYR A 105 23.14 15.22 -20.07
C TYR A 105 24.35 15.64 -19.21
N PRO A 106 25.56 15.78 -19.78
CA PRO A 106 26.80 15.97 -19.02
C PRO A 106 26.88 17.29 -18.24
N GLU A 107 26.16 18.33 -18.68
CA GLU A 107 26.18 19.66 -18.06
C GLU A 107 24.91 19.97 -17.23
N ILE A 108 24.02 18.99 -17.05
CA ILE A 108 22.77 19.22 -16.33
C ILE A 108 23.01 19.39 -14.82
N SER A 109 22.25 20.26 -14.18
CA SER A 109 22.31 20.37 -12.71
C SER A 109 21.82 19.08 -12.06
N GLU A 110 22.40 18.72 -10.91
CA GLU A 110 21.99 17.54 -10.14
C GLU A 110 20.48 17.50 -9.84
N HIS A 111 19.86 18.66 -9.58
CA HIS A 111 18.41 18.77 -9.36
C HIS A 111 17.58 18.21 -10.54
N TYR A 112 17.95 18.55 -11.77
CA TYR A 112 17.28 18.05 -12.97
C TYR A 112 17.74 16.63 -13.34
N LEU A 113 18.98 16.25 -13.03
CA LEU A 113 19.46 14.88 -13.20
C LEU A 113 18.62 13.89 -12.39
N VAL A 114 18.24 14.24 -11.15
CA VAL A 114 17.35 13.40 -10.33
C VAL A 114 16.03 13.13 -11.04
N TYR A 115 15.37 14.14 -11.60
CA TYR A 115 14.10 13.93 -12.31
C TYR A 115 14.26 13.02 -13.53
N GLU A 116 15.38 13.14 -14.25
CA GLU A 116 15.66 12.29 -15.40
C GLU A 116 15.90 10.84 -14.97
N VAL A 117 16.69 10.62 -13.91
CA VAL A 117 16.93 9.28 -13.35
C VAL A 117 15.63 8.63 -12.90
N ILE A 118 14.75 9.35 -12.20
CA ILE A 118 13.44 8.83 -11.78
C ILE A 118 12.57 8.49 -13.00
N ARG A 119 12.55 9.37 -14.01
CA ARG A 119 11.79 9.14 -15.25
C ARG A 119 12.26 7.89 -15.98
N GLU A 120 13.56 7.73 -16.16
CA GLU A 120 14.15 6.57 -16.84
C GLU A 120 13.98 5.28 -16.02
N MET A 121 14.07 5.36 -14.68
CA MET A 121 13.75 4.24 -13.80
C MET A 121 12.29 3.78 -13.98
N ILE A 122 11.32 4.71 -13.99
CA ILE A 122 9.90 4.39 -14.28
C ILE A 122 9.79 3.74 -15.67
N GLY A 123 10.45 4.32 -16.68
CA GLY A 123 10.45 3.82 -18.05
C GLY A 123 10.93 2.37 -18.14
N ALA A 124 12.08 2.07 -17.52
CA ALA A 124 12.65 0.72 -17.48
C ALA A 124 11.72 -0.29 -16.79
N MET A 125 11.15 0.08 -15.64
CA MET A 125 10.21 -0.78 -14.90
C MET A 125 8.94 -1.05 -15.72
N VAL A 126 8.35 -0.03 -16.34
CA VAL A 126 7.13 -0.17 -17.16
C VAL A 126 7.41 -1.01 -18.41
N ALA A 127 8.53 -0.78 -19.10
CA ALA A 127 8.92 -1.54 -20.28
C ALA A 127 9.09 -3.04 -19.96
N ASP A 128 9.74 -3.36 -18.84
CA ASP A 128 9.89 -4.75 -18.36
C ASP A 128 8.54 -5.41 -18.08
N VAL A 129 7.67 -4.73 -17.33
CA VAL A 129 6.32 -5.24 -17.02
C VAL A 129 5.52 -5.51 -18.28
N MET A 130 5.56 -4.60 -19.26
CA MET A 130 4.86 -4.79 -20.53
C MET A 130 5.39 -6.03 -21.27
N ALA A 131 6.70 -6.18 -21.37
CA ALA A 131 7.33 -7.29 -22.07
C ALA A 131 7.04 -8.65 -21.39
N GLU A 132 7.20 -8.73 -20.08
CA GLU A 132 6.95 -9.95 -19.31
C GLU A 132 5.45 -10.30 -19.29
N THR A 133 4.56 -9.31 -19.16
CA THR A 133 3.12 -9.53 -19.23
C THR A 133 2.71 -10.08 -20.59
N GLN A 134 3.22 -9.49 -21.69
CA GLN A 134 2.92 -9.97 -23.05
C GLN A 134 3.39 -11.42 -23.25
N LYS A 135 4.58 -11.77 -22.75
CA LYS A 135 5.11 -13.13 -22.78
C LYS A 135 4.23 -14.12 -22.00
N ARG A 136 3.79 -13.75 -20.79
CA ARG A 136 2.90 -14.58 -19.97
C ARG A 136 1.54 -14.79 -20.63
N LEU A 137 0.96 -13.73 -21.19
CA LEU A 137 -0.31 -13.80 -21.92
C LEU A 137 -0.20 -14.66 -23.17
N ALA A 138 0.89 -14.56 -23.93
CA ALA A 138 1.12 -15.41 -25.10
C ALA A 138 1.23 -16.90 -24.72
N ALA A 139 1.84 -17.21 -23.57
CA ALA A 139 1.96 -18.58 -23.07
C ALA A 139 0.62 -19.12 -22.55
N LEU A 140 -0.19 -18.30 -21.87
CA LEU A 140 -1.50 -18.69 -21.35
C LEU A 140 -2.57 -18.78 -22.47
N ASN A 141 -2.47 -17.91 -23.48
CA ASN A 141 -3.46 -17.73 -24.54
C ASN A 141 -4.91 -17.62 -24.03
N PRO A 142 -5.21 -16.70 -23.09
CA PRO A 142 -6.52 -16.59 -22.46
C PRO A 142 -7.59 -16.18 -23.48
N GLN A 143 -8.77 -16.78 -23.37
CA GLN A 143 -9.93 -16.47 -24.21
C GLN A 143 -10.98 -15.64 -23.45
N SER A 144 -10.81 -15.50 -22.14
CA SER A 144 -11.69 -14.75 -21.24
C SER A 144 -10.92 -14.15 -20.06
N ALA A 145 -11.54 -13.17 -19.37
CA ALA A 145 -10.99 -12.63 -18.13
C ALA A 145 -10.88 -13.69 -17.01
N ASP A 146 -11.74 -14.70 -17.04
CA ASP A 146 -11.71 -15.77 -16.04
C ASP A 146 -10.52 -16.72 -16.24
N ASP A 147 -10.00 -16.84 -17.46
CA ASP A 147 -8.76 -17.59 -17.71
C ASP A 147 -7.57 -16.92 -17.02
N ILE A 148 -7.57 -15.58 -16.93
CA ILE A 148 -6.58 -14.82 -16.15
C ILE A 148 -6.73 -15.12 -14.65
N ARG A 149 -7.96 -15.08 -14.13
CA ARG A 149 -8.25 -15.34 -12.71
C ARG A 149 -7.84 -16.76 -12.30
N ARG A 150 -8.11 -17.74 -13.16
CA ARG A 150 -7.82 -19.16 -12.94
C ARG A 150 -6.39 -19.57 -13.30
N ALA A 151 -5.54 -18.62 -13.72
CA ALA A 151 -4.15 -18.92 -14.00
C ALA A 151 -3.41 -19.41 -12.73
N ASN A 152 -2.31 -20.12 -12.91
CA ASN A 152 -1.51 -20.65 -11.80
C ASN A 152 -0.57 -19.61 -11.17
N HIS A 153 -0.42 -18.43 -11.78
CA HIS A 153 0.40 -17.33 -11.30
C HIS A 153 -0.16 -16.00 -11.82
N ALA A 154 0.30 -14.88 -11.25
CA ALA A 154 -0.04 -13.55 -11.74
C ALA A 154 0.43 -13.37 -13.20
N MET A 155 -0.42 -12.76 -14.03
CA MET A 155 -0.11 -12.46 -15.43
C MET A 155 0.68 -11.16 -15.57
N VAL A 156 0.48 -10.22 -14.66
CA VAL A 156 1.20 -8.94 -14.62
C VAL A 156 2.25 -9.03 -13.52
N ALA A 157 3.52 -8.95 -13.90
CA ALA A 157 4.64 -8.97 -12.97
C ALA A 157 5.90 -8.44 -13.66
N PHE A 158 6.90 -8.10 -12.85
CA PHE A 158 8.27 -7.97 -13.33
C PHE A 158 8.82 -9.29 -13.85
N SER A 159 9.75 -9.21 -14.78
CA SER A 159 10.61 -10.33 -15.14
C SER A 159 11.42 -10.79 -13.91
N PRO A 160 11.93 -12.04 -13.89
CA PRO A 160 12.77 -12.49 -12.78
C PRO A 160 14.00 -11.61 -12.54
N GLU A 161 14.58 -11.05 -13.60
CA GLU A 161 15.72 -10.15 -13.51
C GLU A 161 15.32 -8.80 -12.90
N MET A 162 14.28 -8.16 -13.43
CA MET A 162 13.80 -6.88 -12.89
C MET A 162 13.30 -7.03 -11.45
N SER A 163 12.64 -8.14 -11.11
CA SER A 163 12.24 -8.41 -9.72
C SER A 163 13.43 -8.44 -8.76
N ALA A 164 14.57 -8.98 -9.17
CA ALA A 164 15.78 -8.98 -8.35
C ALA A 164 16.37 -7.56 -8.19
N ARG A 165 16.34 -6.76 -9.27
CA ARG A 165 16.77 -5.35 -9.24
C ARG A 165 15.87 -4.49 -8.34
N VAL A 166 14.55 -4.68 -8.40
CA VAL A 166 13.58 -3.99 -7.52
C VAL A 166 13.76 -4.40 -6.05
N GLU A 167 14.04 -5.68 -5.78
CA GLU A 167 14.29 -6.10 -4.39
C GLU A 167 15.57 -5.47 -3.81
N ALA A 168 16.65 -5.39 -4.59
CA ALA A 168 17.86 -4.69 -4.19
C ALA A 168 17.61 -3.20 -3.89
N LEU A 169 16.74 -2.54 -4.67
CA LEU A 169 16.29 -1.18 -4.37
C LEU A 169 15.51 -1.10 -3.05
N ARG A 170 14.58 -2.02 -2.81
CA ARG A 170 13.80 -2.08 -1.57
C ARG A 170 14.70 -2.27 -0.35
N GLU A 171 15.72 -3.12 -0.45
CA GLU A 171 16.74 -3.32 0.59
C GLU A 171 17.52 -2.03 0.86
N PHE A 172 17.98 -1.34 -0.20
CA PHE A 172 18.66 -0.05 -0.07
C PHE A 172 17.79 0.99 0.64
N LEU A 173 16.54 1.17 0.20
CA LEU A 173 15.59 2.11 0.81
C LEU A 173 15.31 1.74 2.27
N TRP A 174 15.16 0.45 2.57
CA TRP A 174 14.99 -0.03 3.94
C TRP A 174 16.12 0.43 4.86
N GLU A 175 17.37 0.28 4.41
CA GLU A 175 18.53 0.64 5.20
C GLU A 175 18.76 2.15 5.32
N ARG A 176 18.63 2.88 4.20
CA ARG A 176 19.01 4.29 4.13
C ARG A 176 17.88 5.25 4.47
N MET A 177 16.63 4.90 4.19
CA MET A 177 15.46 5.74 4.45
C MET A 177 14.70 5.28 5.70
N TYR A 178 14.19 4.06 5.71
CA TYR A 178 13.24 3.61 6.74
C TYR A 178 13.86 3.41 8.12
N ARG A 179 15.13 3.02 8.18
CA ARG A 179 15.88 2.89 9.44
C ARG A 179 16.45 4.21 9.95
N HIS A 180 16.37 5.29 9.17
CA HIS A 180 16.88 6.58 9.57
C HIS A 180 16.18 7.07 10.86
N PHE A 181 16.95 7.65 11.78
CA PHE A 181 16.48 7.92 13.14
C PHE A 181 15.28 8.91 13.17
N THR A 182 15.20 9.82 12.20
CA THR A 182 14.07 10.76 12.06
C THR A 182 12.77 10.05 11.73
N VAL A 183 12.78 9.12 10.77
CA VAL A 183 11.63 8.29 10.39
C VAL A 183 11.19 7.42 11.56
N ARG A 184 12.14 6.80 12.27
CA ARG A 184 11.83 5.99 13.47
C ARG A 184 11.19 6.81 14.59
N ARG A 185 11.65 8.04 14.82
CA ARG A 185 11.06 8.96 15.82
C ARG A 185 9.63 9.34 15.45
N MET A 186 9.36 9.63 14.18
CA MET A 186 8.01 9.93 13.71
C MET A 186 7.06 8.73 13.87
N ARG A 187 7.51 7.53 13.49
CA ARG A 187 6.72 6.30 13.66
C ARG A 187 6.34 6.04 15.12
N LEU A 188 7.26 6.28 16.07
CA LEU A 188 6.98 6.17 17.49
C LEU A 188 5.88 7.14 17.94
N LYS A 189 5.94 8.41 17.51
CA LYS A 189 4.94 9.43 17.85
C LYS A 189 3.56 9.07 17.29
N VAL A 190 3.47 8.70 16.02
CA VAL A 190 2.20 8.32 15.37
C VAL A 190 1.59 7.08 16.02
N SER A 191 2.41 6.07 16.33
CA SER A 191 1.94 4.87 17.04
C SER A 191 1.35 5.20 18.41
N ARG A 192 1.90 6.20 19.11
CA ARG A 192 1.37 6.66 20.39
C ARG A 192 0.05 7.40 20.23
N VAL A 193 -0.05 8.32 19.27
CA VAL A 193 -1.29 9.05 18.95
C VAL A 193 -2.44 8.08 18.69
N VAL A 194 -2.24 7.08 17.81
CA VAL A 194 -3.28 6.09 17.47
C VAL A 194 -3.67 5.26 18.69
N LYS A 195 -2.69 4.84 19.50
CA LYS A 195 -2.94 4.06 20.72
C LYS A 195 -3.76 4.85 21.74
N ASP A 196 -3.32 6.07 22.06
CA ASP A 196 -3.96 6.91 23.06
C ASP A 196 -5.41 7.23 22.65
N LEU A 197 -5.66 7.54 21.37
CA LEU A 197 -7.00 7.74 20.82
C LEU A 197 -7.87 6.48 20.94
N TYR A 198 -7.32 5.32 20.58
CA TYR A 198 -8.03 4.05 20.67
C TYR A 198 -8.44 3.73 22.11
N GLU A 199 -7.50 3.85 23.05
CA GLU A 199 -7.77 3.62 24.47
C GLU A 199 -8.83 4.59 25.01
N ALA A 200 -8.74 5.89 24.70
CA ALA A 200 -9.73 6.87 25.13
C ALA A 200 -11.15 6.56 24.63
N PHE A 201 -11.32 6.21 23.35
CA PHE A 201 -12.64 5.91 22.79
C PHE A 201 -13.19 4.54 23.22
N MET A 202 -12.30 3.60 23.57
CA MET A 202 -12.70 2.32 24.17
C MET A 202 -13.14 2.48 25.63
N ASP A 203 -12.52 3.38 26.38
CA ASP A 203 -12.88 3.65 27.77
C ASP A 203 -14.13 4.55 27.89
N GLN A 204 -14.24 5.56 27.03
CA GLN A 204 -15.36 6.51 27.01
C GLN A 204 -15.83 6.77 25.58
N TYR A 205 -16.80 5.97 25.12
CA TYR A 205 -17.33 6.10 23.76
C TYR A 205 -18.01 7.45 23.50
N GLN A 206 -18.43 8.17 24.55
CA GLN A 206 -19.01 9.52 24.48
C GLN A 206 -18.01 10.57 23.99
N LEU A 207 -16.72 10.24 23.93
CA LEU A 207 -15.70 11.10 23.33
C LEU A 207 -15.69 10.99 21.79
N LEU A 208 -16.31 9.96 21.21
CA LEU A 208 -16.48 9.88 19.75
C LEU A 208 -17.42 11.00 19.26
N PRO A 209 -17.34 11.44 18.00
CA PRO A 209 -18.33 12.35 17.43
C PRO A 209 -19.74 11.73 17.43
N ASP A 210 -20.78 12.57 17.51
CA ASP A 210 -22.18 12.15 17.69
C ASP A 210 -22.65 11.09 16.68
N ASN A 211 -22.25 11.22 15.41
CA ASN A 211 -22.62 10.26 14.36
C ASN A 211 -22.01 8.86 14.62
N TRP A 212 -20.81 8.78 15.20
CA TRP A 212 -20.16 7.53 15.57
C TRP A 212 -20.72 6.95 16.87
N GLN A 213 -21.06 7.79 17.86
CA GLN A 213 -21.82 7.35 19.04
C GLN A 213 -23.17 6.75 18.65
N LYS A 214 -23.87 7.39 17.71
CA LYS A 214 -25.15 6.89 17.19
C LYS A 214 -24.98 5.54 16.50
N ARG A 215 -23.95 5.38 15.64
CA ARG A 215 -23.63 4.10 14.99
C ARG A 215 -23.36 3.00 16.02
N LEU A 216 -22.64 3.29 17.10
CA LEU A 216 -22.40 2.33 18.18
C LEU A 216 -23.70 1.94 18.87
N THR A 217 -24.55 2.91 19.17
CA THR A 217 -25.85 2.68 19.82
C THR A 217 -26.77 1.83 18.94
N GLU A 218 -26.87 2.16 17.65
CA GLU A 218 -27.63 1.40 16.64
C GLU A 218 -27.11 -0.03 16.47
N ALA A 219 -25.81 -0.27 16.72
CA ALA A 219 -25.17 -1.58 16.64
C ALA A 219 -25.25 -2.41 17.95
N GLY A 220 -26.04 -1.98 18.94
CA GLY A 220 -26.21 -2.70 20.21
C GLY A 220 -25.46 -2.10 21.41
N GLY A 221 -24.80 -0.96 21.24
CA GLY A 221 -24.14 -0.21 22.30
C GLY A 221 -22.74 -0.72 22.68
N PRO A 222 -22.08 -0.07 23.66
CA PRO A 222 -20.70 -0.37 24.04
C PRO A 222 -20.53 -1.71 24.77
N MET A 223 -21.62 -2.40 25.13
CA MET A 223 -21.56 -3.67 25.87
C MET A 223 -21.00 -4.81 25.03
N ASP A 224 -21.23 -4.78 23.71
CA ASP A 224 -20.51 -5.64 22.78
C ASP A 224 -19.13 -5.05 22.47
N ARG A 225 -18.13 -5.54 23.19
CA ARG A 225 -16.74 -5.08 23.07
C ARG A 225 -16.17 -5.27 21.66
N ILE A 226 -16.62 -6.27 20.90
CA ILE A 226 -16.12 -6.51 19.53
C ILE A 226 -16.67 -5.44 18.60
N THR A 227 -17.98 -5.17 18.68
CA THR A 227 -18.63 -4.12 17.90
C THR A 227 -18.11 -2.75 18.26
N HIS A 228 -17.93 -2.46 19.55
CA HIS A 228 -17.31 -1.21 20.03
C HIS A 228 -15.89 -1.04 19.47
N ALA A 229 -15.03 -2.05 19.61
CA ALA A 229 -13.68 -2.02 19.08
C ALA A 229 -13.64 -1.80 17.57
N ARG A 230 -14.58 -2.39 16.82
CA ARG A 230 -14.67 -2.20 15.36
C ARG A 230 -15.02 -0.75 15.01
N ILE A 231 -16.01 -0.17 15.67
CA ILE A 231 -16.48 1.18 15.38
C ILE A 231 -15.39 2.22 15.73
N VAL A 232 -14.68 2.02 16.84
CA VAL A 232 -13.52 2.85 17.20
C VAL A 232 -12.41 2.72 16.16
N ALA A 233 -12.08 1.49 15.74
CA ALA A 233 -11.08 1.25 14.73
C ALA A 233 -11.44 1.88 13.38
N ASP A 234 -12.71 1.77 12.95
CA ASP A 234 -13.21 2.37 11.71
C ASP A 234 -13.15 3.91 11.77
N TYR A 235 -13.46 4.51 12.93
CA TYR A 235 -13.35 5.96 13.11
C TYR A 235 -11.90 6.43 12.99
N ILE A 236 -10.98 5.77 13.72
CA ILE A 236 -9.55 6.11 13.70
C ILE A 236 -8.95 5.87 12.31
N ALA A 237 -9.28 4.76 11.65
CA ALA A 237 -8.82 4.45 10.29
C ALA A 237 -9.36 5.44 9.24
N GLY A 238 -10.48 6.11 9.52
CA GLY A 238 -11.03 7.17 8.67
C GLY A 238 -10.37 8.55 8.85
N MET A 239 -9.42 8.69 9.79
CA MET A 239 -8.73 9.95 10.04
C MET A 239 -7.57 10.17 9.06
N THR A 240 -7.33 11.44 8.70
CA THR A 240 -6.03 11.84 8.15
C THR A 240 -5.03 12.03 9.28
N ASP A 241 -3.72 11.90 9.02
CA ASP A 241 -2.66 12.12 10.01
C ASP A 241 -2.82 13.46 10.75
N ARG A 242 -3.07 14.54 9.99
CA ARG A 242 -3.28 15.89 10.56
C ARG A 242 -4.54 15.98 11.42
N TYR A 243 -5.56 15.19 11.14
CA TYR A 243 -6.76 15.15 11.98
C TYR A 243 -6.51 14.33 13.25
N ALA A 244 -5.90 13.14 13.14
CA ALA A 244 -5.56 12.31 14.29
C ALA A 244 -4.65 13.04 15.29
N ILE A 245 -3.64 13.77 14.81
CA ILE A 245 -2.76 14.59 15.68
C ILE A 245 -3.56 15.67 16.41
N ARG A 246 -4.41 16.42 15.69
CA ARG A 246 -5.23 17.48 16.29
C ARG A 246 -6.26 16.95 17.28
N GLU A 247 -6.85 15.80 16.97
CA GLU A 247 -7.84 15.18 17.86
C GLU A 247 -7.18 14.67 19.14
N HIS A 248 -5.97 14.11 19.02
CA HIS A 248 -5.15 13.75 20.18
C HIS A 248 -4.77 14.98 21.01
N GLU A 249 -4.36 16.08 20.38
CA GLU A 249 -4.09 17.35 21.07
C GLU A 249 -5.33 17.85 21.83
N ARG A 250 -6.52 17.84 21.24
CA ARG A 250 -7.76 18.27 21.91
C ARG A 250 -8.13 17.43 23.12
N LEU A 251 -7.91 16.12 23.05
CA LEU A 251 -8.29 15.20 24.12
C LEU A 251 -7.29 15.16 25.28
N PHE A 252 -6.00 15.35 24.99
CA PHE A 252 -4.93 15.13 25.96
C PHE A 252 -4.14 16.38 26.35
N ASN A 253 -4.23 17.47 25.59
CA ASN A 253 -3.54 18.71 25.90
C ASN A 253 -4.46 19.68 26.65
N LEU A 254 -4.17 19.88 27.94
CA LEU A 254 -4.88 20.79 28.83
C LEU A 254 -4.53 22.28 28.59
N GLY A 255 -3.59 22.58 27.68
CA GLY A 255 -3.11 23.94 27.40
C GLY A 255 -4.13 24.89 26.78
N ASP A 256 -5.25 24.36 26.29
CA ASP A 256 -6.40 25.13 25.76
C ASP A 256 -7.52 25.32 26.81
N LEU A 257 -7.26 25.05 28.10
CA LEU A 257 -8.14 25.45 29.18
C LEU A 257 -8.14 26.98 29.29
N HIS A 258 -9.20 27.61 28.79
CA HIS A 258 -9.55 29.01 29.08
C HIS A 258 -9.69 29.28 30.58
#